data_AF-R7TC85-F1
#
_entry.id   AF-R7TC85-F1
#
_cell.length_a   1.000
_cell.length_b   1.000
_cell.length_c   1.000
_cell.angle_alpha   90.00
_cell.angle_beta   90.00
_cell.angle_gamma   90.00
#
_symmetry.space_group_name_H-M   'P 1'
#
loop_
_entity.id
_entity.type
_entity.pdbx_description
1 polymer ?
#
loop_
_entity_poly.entity_id
_entity_poly.type
_entity_poly.pdbx_seq_one_letter_code
_entity_poly.pdbx_strand_id
1 'polypeptide(L)' 'NCAARHTGAFWYAACHHANPNGLYLGGPFTGNANGISWKAFKGSAYSLKFIQMKLRKE' A
#
# COMPACT_ATOMS: atom_id res chain seq x y z
N ASN A 1 5.43 11.38 10.30
CA ASN A 1 4.17 10.68 10.61
C ASN A 1 3.58 10.07 9.33
N CYS A 2 4.15 8.94 8.86
CA CYS A 2 3.78 8.34 7.58
C CYS A 2 2.45 7.58 7.64
N ALA A 3 2.17 6.90 8.75
CA ALA A 3 0.92 6.17 8.96
C ALA A 3 -0.31 7.08 8.81
N ALA A 4 -0.29 8.27 9.43
CA ALA A 4 -1.38 9.24 9.28
C ALA A 4 -1.45 9.83 7.86
N ARG A 5 -0.30 10.15 7.25
CA ARG A 5 -0.25 10.75 5.90
C ARG A 5 -0.77 9.80 4.82
N HIS A 6 -0.41 8.52 4.93
CA HIS A 6 -0.70 7.48 3.93
C HIS A 6 -1.79 6.50 4.35
N THR A 7 -2.53 6.82 5.41
CA THR A 7 -3.67 6.05 5.93
C THR A 7 -3.42 4.54 5.91
N GLY A 8 -2.55 4.07 6.81
CA GLY A 8 -2.25 2.65 6.93
C GLY A 8 -1.28 2.36 8.08
N ALA A 9 -0.95 1.08 8.22
CA ALA A 9 0.03 0.60 9.19
C ALA A 9 0.99 -0.39 8.51
N PHE A 10 2.25 -0.02 8.38
CA PHE A 10 3.28 -0.87 7.80
C PHE A 10 4.65 -0.47 8.35
N TRP A 11 5.69 -1.21 7.98
CA TRP A 11 7.08 -0.84 8.26
C TRP A 11 7.50 0.34 7.39
N TYR A 12 7.04 1.54 7.76
CA TYR A 12 7.34 2.79 7.06
C TYR A 12 8.79 3.24 7.30
N ALA A 13 9.39 3.83 6.26
CA ALA A 13 10.69 4.52 6.33
C ALA A 13 10.50 6.02 5.98
N ALA A 14 10.54 6.38 4.69
CA ALA A 14 10.35 7.77 4.23
C ALA A 14 9.58 7.89 2.90
N CYS A 15 8.30 7.55 2.77
CA CYS A 15 7.42 6.87 3.72
C CYS A 15 7.30 5.37 3.38
N HIS A 16 7.05 5.00 2.12
CA HIS A 16 6.99 3.60 1.70
C HIS A 16 7.15 3.40 0.19
N HIS A 17 7.48 2.16 -0.19
CA HIS A 17 7.28 1.62 -1.53
C HIS A 17 6.12 0.61 -1.62
N ALA A 18 5.61 0.16 -0.47
CA ALA A 18 4.44 -0.69 -0.36
C ALA A 18 3.56 -0.23 0.80
N ASN A 19 2.24 -0.24 0.61
CA ASN A 19 1.27 0.05 1.64
C ASN A 19 0.18 -1.04 1.62
N PRO A 20 0.50 -2.29 1.99
CA PRO A 20 -0.44 -3.41 1.89
C PRO A 20 -1.64 -3.28 2.83
N ASN A 21 -1.51 -2.47 3.88
CA ASN A 21 -2.55 -2.18 4.87
C ASN A 21 -3.14 -0.77 4.69
N GLY A 22 -3.10 -0.26 3.45
CA GLY A 22 -3.73 1.01 3.09
C GLY A 22 -5.25 0.91 2.89
N LEU A 23 -5.88 2.01 2.52
CA LEU A 23 -7.30 2.06 2.16
C LEU A 23 -7.59 1.18 0.94
N TYR A 24 -8.70 0.45 0.98
CA TYR A 24 -9.20 -0.22 -0.22
C TYR A 24 -9.93 0.79 -1.11
N LEU A 25 -9.28 1.25 -2.18
CA LEU A 25 -9.82 2.25 -3.12
C LEU A 25 -10.26 1.65 -4.47
N GLY A 26 -10.12 0.33 -4.65
CA GLY A 26 -10.75 -0.41 -5.75
C GLY A 26 -10.23 -0.12 -7.16
N GLY A 27 -8.95 0.22 -7.33
CA GLY A 27 -8.33 0.44 -8.65
C GLY A 27 -7.53 1.74 -8.73
N PRO A 28 -7.43 2.38 -9.92
CA PRO A 28 -6.78 3.67 -10.07
C PRO A 28 -7.44 4.74 -9.19
N PHE A 29 -6.64 5.56 -8.53
CA PHE A 29 -7.12 6.67 -7.72
C PHE A 29 -6.19 7.88 -7.82
N THR A 30 -6.70 9.06 -7.48
CA THR A 30 -5.92 10.30 -7.40
C THR A 30 -5.71 10.72 -5.95
N GLY A 31 -4.68 11.52 -5.69
CA GLY A 31 -4.35 12.02 -4.34
C GLY A 31 -3.14 11.32 -3.71
N ASN A 32 -3.10 11.34 -2.38
CA ASN A 32 -1.98 10.75 -1.62
C ASN A 32 -1.98 9.23 -1.78
N ALA A 33 -0.78 8.61 -1.75
CA ALA A 33 -0.55 7.17 -1.93
C ALA A 33 -1.10 6.30 -0.78
N ASN A 34 -2.41 6.39 -0.52
CA ASN A 34 -3.05 5.90 0.68
C ASN A 34 -3.76 4.58 0.44
N GLY A 35 -3.88 4.15 -0.83
CA GLY A 35 -4.46 2.89 -1.20
C GLY A 35 -3.58 1.68 -0.90
N ILE A 36 -4.17 0.48 -0.99
CA ILE A 36 -3.43 -0.80 -0.96
C ILE A 36 -2.49 -0.86 -2.17
N SER A 37 -1.23 -0.48 -1.99
CA SER A 37 -0.33 -0.20 -3.12
C SER A 37 0.99 -0.96 -3.04
N TRP A 38 1.54 -1.27 -4.22
CA TRP A 38 2.89 -1.81 -4.37
C TRP A 38 3.56 -1.13 -5.56
N LYS A 39 4.48 -0.19 -5.28
CA LYS A 39 5.03 0.75 -6.27
C LYS A 39 5.65 0.03 -7.47
N ALA A 40 6.40 -1.04 -7.21
CA ALA A 40 7.07 -1.81 -8.26
C ALA A 40 6.12 -2.59 -9.18
N PHE A 41 4.82 -2.70 -8.85
CA PHE A 41 3.85 -3.46 -9.64
C PHE A 41 2.89 -2.54 -10.42
N LYS A 42 2.11 -1.71 -9.73
CA LYS A 42 1.08 -0.83 -10.34
C LYS A 42 1.27 0.65 -10.00
N GLY A 43 2.43 1.01 -9.46
CA GLY A 43 2.70 2.35 -8.96
C GLY A 43 1.98 2.64 -7.64
N SER A 44 2.05 3.90 -7.21
CA SER A 44 1.52 4.36 -5.93
C SER A 44 0.08 4.88 -6.00
N ALA A 45 -0.47 5.06 -7.20
CA ALA A 45 -1.79 5.61 -7.49
C ALA A 45 -2.81 4.54 -7.94
N TYR A 46 -2.57 3.29 -7.54
CA TYR A 46 -3.45 2.16 -7.83
C TYR A 46 -3.63 1.33 -6.57
N SER A 47 -4.88 1.11 -6.15
CA SER A 47 -5.24 0.26 -5.03
C SER A 47 -5.56 -1.14 -5.54
N LEU A 48 -4.75 -2.11 -5.14
CA LEU A 48 -4.91 -3.51 -5.51
C LEU A 48 -6.25 -4.05 -4.99
N LYS A 49 -6.93 -4.83 -5.83
CA LYS A 49 -8.17 -5.52 -5.47
C LYS A 49 -7.94 -6.62 -4.43
N PHE A 50 -6.74 -7.21 -4.45
CA PHE A 50 -6.36 -8.32 -3.59
C PHE A 50 -4.87 -8.26 -3.29
N ILE A 51 -4.51 -8.52 -2.04
CA ILE A 51 -3.13 -8.73 -1.59
C ILE A 51 -3.13 -9.80 -0.50
N GLN A 52 -2.13 -10.67 -0.51
CA GLN A 52 -1.99 -11.70 0.51
C GLN A 52 -0.50 -11.93 0.78
N MET A 53 -0.10 -11.78 2.04
CA MET A 53 1.24 -12.08 2.52
C MET A 53 1.21 -13.40 3.26
N LYS A 54 2.07 -14.36 2.90
CA LYS A 54 2.17 -15.67 3.55
C LYS A 54 3.63 -16.04 3.74
N LEU A 55 3.88 -16.85 4.76
CA LEU A 55 5.15 -17.52 4.98
C LEU A 55 4.94 -19.02 4.75
N ARG A 56 5.98 -19.70 4.30
CA ARG A 56 6.04 -21.16 4.25
C ARG A 56 7.33 -21.57 4.95
N LYS A 57 7.24 -22.54 5.87
CA LYS A 57 8.45 -23.17 6.41
C LYS A 57 9.10 -23.99 5.29
N GLU A 58 10.42 -23.98 5.23
CA GLU A 58 11.17 -24.87 4.32
C GLU A 58 10.96 -26.33 4.67
#